data_AF-A0A150H6G8-F1
#
_entry.id   AF-A0A150H6G8-F1
#
_cell.length_a   1.000
_cell.length_b   1.000
_cell.length_c   1.000
_cell.angle_alpha   90.00
_cell.angle_beta   90.00
_cell.angle_gamma   90.00
#
_symmetry.space_group_name_H-M   'P 1'
#
loop_
_entity.id
_entity.type
_entity.pdbx_description
1 polymer ?
#
loop_
_entity_poly.entity_id
_entity_poly.type
_entity_poly.pdbx_seq_one_letter_code
_entity_poly.pdbx_strand_id
1 'polypeptide(L)'
;MPLESEWTIARVIDWLADDDRGGDTDGHDALDAHRDTLGAIDAGIARRLRQPACPPGARTAMLVRSITTATRRHPALCTLTVADLVSGTPVEPRQSGNGTPAAGTRNLSASPA
;
A
#
# COMPACT_ATOMS: atom_id res chain seq x y z
N MET A 1 -18.76 -0.81 4.09
CA MET A 1 -17.83 0.25 3.65
C MET A 1 -16.92 -0.36 2.60
N PRO A 2 -16.91 0.11 1.34
CA PRO A 2 -16.02 -0.43 0.32
C PRO A 2 -14.56 -0.14 0.69
N LEU A 3 -13.64 -1.07 0.42
CA LEU A 3 -12.19 -0.80 0.43
C LEU A 3 -11.90 0.36 -0.53
N GLU A 4 -11.63 1.55 0.01
CA GLU A 4 -11.47 2.75 -0.81
C GLU A 4 -10.10 2.77 -1.48
N SER A 5 -10.04 3.24 -2.71
CA SER A 5 -8.79 3.31 -3.49
C SER A 5 -7.71 4.16 -2.81
N GLU A 6 -8.11 5.07 -1.92
CA GLU A 6 -7.23 5.94 -1.12
C GLU A 6 -6.68 5.27 0.14
N TRP A 7 -7.19 4.09 0.54
CA TRP A 7 -6.70 3.40 1.71
C TRP A 7 -5.25 2.97 1.51
N THR A 8 -4.45 3.15 2.55
CA THR A 8 -3.09 2.61 2.58
C THR A 8 -3.13 1.11 2.82
N ILE A 9 -2.14 0.37 2.31
CA ILE A 9 -2.05 -1.07 2.55
C ILE A 9 -1.94 -1.36 4.06
N ALA A 10 -1.32 -0.47 4.85
CA ALA A 10 -1.32 -0.56 6.30
C ALA A 10 -2.75 -0.60 6.89
N ARG A 11 -3.63 0.29 6.42
CA ARG A 11 -5.03 0.36 6.85
C ARG A 11 -5.83 -0.87 6.40
N VAL A 12 -5.55 -1.38 5.20
CA VAL A 12 -6.16 -2.63 4.73
C VAL A 12 -5.77 -3.79 5.65
N ILE A 13 -4.50 -3.90 6.06
CA ILE A 13 -4.06 -4.97 6.97
C ILE A 13 -4.69 -4.83 8.35
N ASP A 14 -4.81 -3.62 8.88
CA ASP A 14 -5.48 -3.35 10.15
C ASP A 14 -6.96 -3.79 10.11
N TRP A 15 -7.67 -3.42 9.04
CA TRP A 15 -9.04 -3.88 8.79
C TRP A 15 -9.14 -5.41 8.68
N LEU A 16 -8.22 -6.04 7.96
CA LEU A 16 -8.16 -7.51 7.84
C LEU A 16 -7.90 -8.20 9.18
N ALA A 17 -7.13 -7.58 10.08
CA ALA A 17 -6.82 -8.12 11.41
C ALA A 17 -7.96 -7.93 12.41
N ASP A 18 -8.78 -6.88 12.24
CA ASP A 18 -9.99 -6.64 13.03
C ASP A 18 -11.08 -7.67 12.68
N ASP A 19 -11.24 -7.97 11.38
CA ASP A 19 -12.19 -8.99 10.89
C ASP A 19 -11.86 -10.40 11.40
N ASP A 20 -10.59 -10.81 11.40
CA ASP A 20 -10.14 -12.11 11.96
C ASP A 20 -10.44 -12.27 13.46
N ARG A 21 -10.52 -11.15 14.20
CA ARG A 21 -10.88 -11.14 15.64
C ARG A 21 -12.40 -11.15 15.88
N GLY A 22 -13.19 -10.69 14.91
CA GLY A 22 -14.64 -10.72 14.95
C GLY A 22 -15.17 -12.09 14.53
N GLY A 23 -15.00 -13.10 15.38
CA GLY A 23 -15.38 -14.50 15.14
C GLY A 23 -16.89 -14.78 15.04
N ASP A 24 -17.65 -13.92 14.37
CA ASP A 24 -19.05 -14.14 14.02
C ASP A 24 -19.15 -14.37 12.51
N THR A 25 -19.99 -15.32 12.11
CA THR A 25 -20.14 -15.85 10.74
C THR A 25 -20.45 -14.78 9.67
N ASP A 26 -20.78 -13.55 10.06
CA ASP A 26 -21.00 -12.38 9.21
C ASP A 26 -19.70 -11.76 8.62
N GLY A 27 -18.52 -11.97 9.23
CA GLY A 27 -17.25 -11.41 8.72
C GLY A 27 -16.80 -12.04 7.39
N HIS A 28 -17.18 -13.30 7.15
CA HIS A 28 -16.82 -14.02 5.93
C HIS A 28 -17.50 -13.44 4.68
N ASP A 29 -18.72 -12.90 4.82
CA ASP A 29 -19.48 -12.31 3.72
C ASP A 29 -18.91 -10.93 3.34
N ALA A 30 -18.50 -10.14 4.34
CA ALA A 30 -17.84 -8.86 4.13
C ALA A 30 -16.49 -9.02 3.41
N LEU A 31 -15.70 -10.04 3.75
CA LEU A 31 -14.45 -10.35 3.07
C LEU A 31 -14.68 -10.85 1.64
N ASP A 32 -15.66 -11.73 1.41
CA ASP A 32 -15.95 -12.23 0.06
C ASP A 32 -16.48 -11.13 -0.87
N ALA A 33 -17.27 -10.18 -0.32
CA ALA A 33 -17.68 -8.96 -1.04
C ALA A 33 -16.49 -8.12 -1.54
N HIS A 34 -15.32 -8.25 -0.91
CA HIS A 34 -14.09 -7.56 -1.27
C HIS A 34 -13.03 -8.45 -1.94
N ARG A 35 -13.39 -9.69 -2.31
CA ARG A 35 -12.46 -10.67 -2.92
C ARG A 35 -11.77 -10.11 -4.16
N ASP A 36 -12.50 -9.39 -5.00
CA ASP A 36 -11.96 -8.82 -6.25
C ASP A 36 -10.88 -7.76 -5.95
N THR A 37 -11.18 -6.85 -5.02
CA THR A 37 -10.22 -5.82 -4.56
C THR A 37 -9.00 -6.44 -3.90
N LEU A 38 -9.16 -7.46 -3.05
CA LEU A 38 -8.04 -8.18 -2.44
C LEU A 38 -7.20 -8.92 -3.50
N GLY A 39 -7.84 -9.47 -4.54
CA GLY A 39 -7.16 -10.07 -5.69
C GLY A 39 -6.33 -9.05 -6.46
N ALA A 40 -6.88 -7.86 -6.69
CA ALA A 40 -6.18 -6.76 -7.37
C ALA A 40 -4.99 -6.24 -6.53
N ILE A 41 -5.14 -6.16 -5.21
CA ILE A 41 -4.04 -5.82 -4.28
C ILE A 41 -2.96 -6.90 -4.35
N ASP A 42 -3.30 -8.18 -4.20
CA ASP A 42 -2.32 -9.26 -4.28
C ASP A 42 -1.56 -9.27 -5.62
N ALA A 43 -2.28 -9.10 -6.73
CA ALA A 43 -1.67 -8.99 -8.06
C ALA A 43 -0.75 -7.77 -8.19
N GLY A 44 -1.14 -6.63 -7.62
CA GLY A 44 -0.32 -5.42 -7.55
C GLY A 44 0.96 -5.62 -6.74
N ILE A 45 0.86 -6.27 -5.58
CA ILE A 45 2.01 -6.66 -4.73
C ILE A 45 2.91 -7.58 -5.54
N ALA A 46 2.35 -8.61 -6.14
CA ALA A 46 3.07 -9.62 -6.89
C ALA A 46 3.85 -9.02 -8.05
N ARG A 47 3.20 -8.16 -8.84
CA ARG A 47 3.84 -7.39 -9.92
C ARG A 47 4.99 -6.52 -9.39
N ARG A 48 4.80 -5.85 -8.25
CA ARG A 48 5.80 -4.95 -7.68
C ARG A 48 7.02 -5.69 -7.14
N LEU A 49 6.80 -6.85 -6.53
CA LEU A 49 7.84 -7.73 -6.00
C LEU A 49 8.41 -8.69 -7.05
N ARG A 50 7.92 -8.63 -8.30
CA ARG A 50 8.27 -9.56 -9.40
C ARG A 50 8.14 -11.03 -8.99
N GLN A 51 7.09 -11.34 -8.23
CA GLN A 51 6.76 -12.68 -7.76
C GLN A 51 5.46 -13.15 -8.43
N PRO A 52 5.20 -14.47 -8.48
CA PRO A 52 3.90 -14.97 -8.91
C PRO A 52 2.78 -14.48 -7.98
N ALA A 53 1.66 -14.04 -8.56
CA ALA A 53 0.45 -13.68 -7.83
C ALA A 53 -0.33 -14.94 -7.42
N CYS A 54 -1.24 -14.81 -6.45
CA CYS A 54 -2.24 -15.84 -6.20
C CYS A 54 -3.08 -16.11 -7.46
N PRO A 55 -3.52 -17.36 -7.67
CA PRO A 55 -4.32 -17.70 -8.84
C PRO A 55 -5.66 -16.96 -8.84
N PRO A 56 -6.21 -16.60 -10.01
CA PRO A 56 -7.54 -16.02 -10.11
C PRO A 56 -8.57 -16.99 -9.52
N GLY A 57 -9.49 -16.48 -8.70
CA GLY A 57 -10.43 -17.32 -7.95
C GLY A 57 -9.87 -17.94 -6.66
N ALA A 58 -8.67 -17.54 -6.23
CA ALA A 58 -8.17 -17.88 -4.90
C ALA A 58 -9.18 -17.45 -3.83
N ARG A 59 -9.33 -18.30 -2.80
CA ARG A 59 -10.18 -17.98 -1.64
C ARG A 59 -9.66 -16.73 -0.96
N THR A 60 -10.58 -15.92 -0.44
CA THR A 60 -10.26 -14.67 0.27
C THR A 60 -9.21 -14.86 1.37
N ALA A 61 -9.31 -15.93 2.16
CA ALA A 61 -8.30 -16.27 3.17
C ALA A 61 -6.87 -16.43 2.61
N MET A 62 -6.71 -16.95 1.39
CA MET A 62 -5.38 -17.04 0.76
C MET A 62 -4.86 -15.67 0.34
N LEU A 63 -5.74 -14.81 -0.21
CA LEU A 63 -5.39 -13.44 -0.60
C LEU A 63 -4.96 -12.62 0.62
N VAL A 64 -5.75 -12.67 1.70
CA VAL A 64 -5.44 -12.00 2.99
C VAL A 64 -4.08 -12.45 3.52
N ARG A 65 -3.82 -13.76 3.53
CA ARG A 65 -2.54 -14.31 3.99
C ARG A 65 -1.37 -13.89 3.11
N SER A 66 -1.56 -13.87 1.79
CA SER A 66 -0.53 -13.45 0.83
C SER A 66 -0.14 -11.98 1.04
N ILE A 67 -1.14 -11.10 1.08
CA ILE A 67 -0.98 -9.66 1.32
C ILE A 67 -0.24 -9.42 2.65
N THR A 68 -0.72 -10.03 3.74
CA THR A 68 -0.13 -9.89 5.08
C THR A 68 1.32 -10.42 5.15
N THR A 69 1.63 -11.47 4.40
CA THR A 69 2.99 -12.02 4.36
C THR A 69 3.93 -11.12 3.56
N ALA A 70 3.47 -10.61 2.42
CA ALA A 70 4.26 -9.74 1.56
C ALA A 70 4.58 -8.40 2.24
N THR A 71 3.63 -7.78 2.94
CA THR A 71 3.85 -6.53 3.67
C THR A 71 4.73 -6.71 4.90
N ARG A 72 4.68 -7.87 5.57
CA ARG A 72 5.65 -8.22 6.62
C ARG A 72 7.08 -8.35 6.09
N ARG A 73 7.25 -8.91 4.89
CA ARG A 73 8.58 -9.02 4.24
C ARG A 73 9.05 -7.68 3.65
N HIS A 74 8.11 -6.84 3.22
CA HIS A 74 8.37 -5.57 2.54
C HIS A 74 7.54 -4.45 3.19
N PRO A 75 8.03 -3.86 4.31
CA PRO A 75 7.31 -2.81 5.03
C PRO A 75 7.09 -1.55 4.20
N ALA A 76 7.89 -1.34 3.15
CA ALA A 76 7.69 -0.25 2.19
C ALA A 76 6.37 -0.34 1.41
N LEU A 77 5.69 -1.49 1.40
CA LEU A 77 4.35 -1.63 0.80
C LEU A 77 3.27 -0.97 1.66
N CYS A 78 3.49 -0.83 2.97
CA CYS A 78 2.50 -0.29 3.91
C CYS A 78 2.16 1.19 3.64
N THR A 79 3.06 1.93 3.00
CA THR A 79 2.88 3.35 2.65
C THR A 79 2.17 3.56 1.32
N LEU A 80 1.98 2.50 0.53
CA LEU A 80 1.30 2.57 -0.76
C LEU A 80 -0.21 2.60 -0.56
N THR A 81 -0.90 3.27 -1.48
CA THR A 81 -2.36 3.21 -1.57
C THR A 81 -2.80 2.00 -2.38
N VAL A 82 -4.04 1.55 -2.18
CA VAL A 82 -4.66 0.52 -3.01
C VAL A 82 -4.66 0.95 -4.48
N ALA A 83 -4.97 2.21 -4.76
CA ALA A 83 -4.91 2.78 -6.11
C ALA A 83 -3.54 2.63 -6.77
N ASP A 84 -2.45 3.01 -6.09
CA ASP A 84 -1.08 2.89 -6.63
C ASP A 84 -0.72 1.45 -6.95
N LEU A 85 -1.18 0.52 -6.11
CA LEU A 85 -0.89 -0.89 -6.26
C LEU A 85 -1.63 -1.52 -7.45
N VAL A 86 -2.92 -1.22 -7.57
CA VAL A 86 -3.81 -1.74 -8.61
C VAL A 86 -3.49 -1.11 -9.97
N SER A 87 -3.38 0.22 -10.01
CA SER A 87 -3.11 0.98 -11.24
C SER A 87 -1.72 0.71 -11.82
N GLY A 88 -0.82 0.13 -11.03
CA GLY A 88 0.52 -0.24 -11.49
C GLY A 88 1.45 0.95 -11.62
N THR A 89 1.10 2.06 -10.97
CA THR A 89 1.97 3.22 -10.87
C THR A 89 3.28 2.73 -10.24
N PRO A 90 4.41 2.78 -10.94
CA PRO A 90 5.68 2.62 -10.27
C PRO A 90 5.72 3.71 -9.20
N VAL A 91 5.80 3.34 -7.90
CA VAL A 91 6.37 4.20 -6.88
C VAL A 91 7.70 4.65 -7.44
N GLU A 92 7.71 5.83 -8.03
CA GLU A 92 8.85 6.70 -7.88
C GLU A 92 8.98 6.84 -6.37
N PRO A 93 10.14 6.51 -5.78
CA PRO A 93 10.36 6.89 -4.41
C PRO A 93 10.17 8.40 -4.41
N ARG A 94 9.06 8.87 -3.80
CA ARG A 94 8.92 10.27 -3.46
C ARG A 94 10.03 10.49 -2.44
N GLN A 95 11.24 10.78 -2.94
CA GLN A 95 12.23 11.49 -2.18
C GLN A 95 11.44 12.66 -1.65
N SER A 96 11.19 12.65 -0.35
CA SER A 96 10.91 13.84 0.40
C SER A 96 12.16 14.69 0.21
N GLY A 97 12.23 15.35 -0.95
CA GLY A 97 13.10 16.44 -1.24
C GLY A 97 12.65 17.48 -0.26
N ASN A 98 13.38 17.50 0.85
CA ASN A 98 13.49 18.59 1.77
C ASN A 98 13.77 19.86 0.95
N GLY A 99 12.72 20.47 0.42
CA GLY A 99 12.72 21.82 -0.11
C GLY A 99 12.58 22.77 1.05
N THR A 100 13.60 22.79 1.92
CA THR A 100 13.89 23.95 2.76
C THR A 100 13.89 25.17 1.84
N PRO A 101 12.99 26.17 2.00
CA PRO A 101 13.29 27.47 1.44
C PRO A 101 14.40 28.10 2.30
N ALA A 102 15.35 28.75 1.63
CA ALA A 102 16.40 29.61 2.20
C ALA A 102 17.67 28.92 2.72
N ALA A 103 18.47 28.39 1.79
CA ALA A 103 19.92 28.47 1.92
C ALA A 103 20.38 29.89 1.51
N GLY A 104 20.65 30.73 2.52
CA GLY A 104 21.74 31.70 2.54
C GLY A 104 21.83 32.73 1.42
N THR A 105 21.10 33.85 1.55
CA THR A 105 21.60 35.13 1.05
C THR A 105 22.75 35.59 1.95
N ARG A 106 23.96 35.10 1.67
CA ARG A 106 25.19 35.71 2.18
C ARG A 106 26.15 35.90 1.01
N ASN A 107 25.93 36.98 0.27
CA ASN A 107 27.00 37.61 -0.48
C ASN A 107 27.13 39.05 0.01
N LEU A 108 27.86 39.20 1.11
CA LEU A 108 28.51 40.45 1.47
C LEU A 108 30.00 40.27 1.17
N SER A 109 30.41 40.72 -0.01
CA SER A 109 31.78 41.20 -0.20
C SER A 109 31.69 42.59 -0.81
N ALA A 110 32.17 43.54 -0.01
CA ALA A 110 32.29 44.95 -0.31
C ALA A 110 33.48 45.24 -1.25
N SER A 111 33.26 46.19 -2.17
CA SER A 111 34.16 47.28 -2.66
C SER A 111 35.55 46.92 -3.27
N PRO A 112 36.31 47.86 -3.90
CA PRO A 112 36.01 49.18 -4.49
C PRO A 112 36.55 49.34 -5.94
N ALA A 113 36.09 50.37 -6.68
CA ALA A 113 36.87 51.22 -7.60
C ALA A 113 35.98 52.33 -8.18
#